data_AF-A0A5E4YMR1-F1
#
_entry.id   AF-A0A5E4YMR1-F1
#
_cell.length_a   1.000
_cell.length_b   1.000
_cell.length_c   1.000
_cell.angle_alpha   90.00
_cell.angle_beta   90.00
_cell.angle_gamma   90.00
#
_symmetry.space_group_name_H-M   'P 1'
#
loop_
_entity.id
_entity.type
_entity.pdbx_description
1 polymer ?
#
loop_
_entity_poly.entity_id
_entity_poly.type
_entity_poly.pdbx_seq_one_letter_code
_entity_poly.pdbx_strand_id
1 'polypeptide(L)'
;MLSAAKRARQQVRLRCKAIGADRMITLTYRENVLDKERIKRDFDSLRRLLGRIQNFQYVAVPERQKRGAWHLHIAVKGRQNYRVLRAMWLRVVGEGNGNVDVRNPNREVGLRHKIATYIGKYIVKNFDEHKLNEKRYWASRGIKVPEAETIVHFLEDEAHDAIVAAYNSATETGVSLEGHQYYWNEDAGYFWLATRERRDTDGKA
;
A
#
# COMPACT_ATOMS: atom_id res chain seq x y z
N MET A 1 -4.80 10.33 -19.16
CA MET A 1 -5.36 10.40 -17.78
C MET A 1 -5.20 9.08 -17.00
N LEU A 2 -5.57 7.93 -17.58
CA LEU A 2 -5.44 6.59 -16.96
C LEU A 2 -4.01 6.23 -16.48
N SER A 3 -2.97 6.72 -17.19
CA SER A 3 -1.57 6.45 -16.86
C SER A 3 -1.11 7.06 -15.53
N ALA A 4 -1.68 8.19 -15.11
CA ALA A 4 -1.31 8.84 -13.85
C ALA A 4 -1.85 8.07 -12.64
N ALA A 5 -3.05 7.52 -12.72
CA ALA A 5 -3.61 6.67 -11.66
C ALA A 5 -2.94 5.31 -11.57
N LYS A 6 -2.60 4.70 -12.72
CA LYS A 6 -1.79 3.47 -12.75
C LYS A 6 -0.44 3.69 -12.05
N ARG A 7 0.26 4.78 -12.36
CA ARG A 7 1.51 5.17 -11.67
C ARG A 7 1.31 5.44 -10.19
N ALA A 8 0.29 6.20 -9.80
CA ALA A 8 0.00 6.47 -8.39
C ALA A 8 -0.31 5.17 -7.60
N ARG A 9 -1.10 4.27 -8.19
CA ARG A 9 -1.40 2.96 -7.62
C ARG A 9 -0.14 2.12 -7.45
N GLN A 10 0.73 2.08 -8.46
CA GLN A 10 2.01 1.38 -8.38
C GLN A 10 2.88 1.96 -7.26
N GLN A 11 3.03 3.29 -7.20
CA GLN A 11 3.83 3.96 -6.17
C GLN A 11 3.29 3.71 -4.75
N VAL A 12 1.96 3.75 -4.56
CA VAL A 12 1.34 3.38 -3.28
C VAL A 12 1.66 1.93 -2.92
N ARG A 13 1.53 0.99 -3.87
CA ARG A 13 1.85 -0.43 -3.62
C ARG A 13 3.31 -0.62 -3.21
N LEU A 14 4.24 -0.01 -3.95
CA LEU A 14 5.67 -0.10 -3.70
C LEU A 14 6.03 0.52 -2.33
N ARG A 15 5.47 1.69 -2.00
CA ARG A 15 5.69 2.32 -0.68
C ARG A 15 5.13 1.49 0.46
N CYS A 16 3.96 0.87 0.30
CA CYS A 16 3.41 -0.03 1.30
C CYS A 16 4.29 -1.25 1.54
N LYS A 17 4.86 -1.83 0.47
CA LYS A 17 5.85 -2.92 0.58
C LYS A 17 7.12 -2.43 1.29
N ALA A 18 7.66 -1.28 0.88
CA ALA A 18 8.89 -0.72 1.45
C ALA A 18 8.79 -0.42 2.96
N ILE A 19 7.63 0.04 3.44
CA ILE A 19 7.43 0.22 4.88
C ILE A 19 7.04 -1.07 5.61
N GLY A 20 6.84 -2.19 4.90
CA GLY A 20 6.35 -3.45 5.47
C GLY A 20 4.97 -3.34 6.09
N ALA A 21 4.03 -2.65 5.41
CA ALA A 21 2.71 -2.37 5.96
C ALA A 21 1.94 -3.66 6.27
N ASP A 22 1.47 -3.80 7.51
CA ASP A 22 0.77 -4.97 8.04
C ASP A 22 -0.63 -4.63 8.59
N ARG A 23 -0.98 -3.34 8.67
CA ARG A 23 -2.27 -2.87 9.19
C ARG A 23 -2.86 -1.75 8.37
N MET A 24 -4.18 -1.65 8.47
CA MET A 24 -4.96 -0.58 7.87
C MET A 24 -5.71 0.19 8.94
N ILE A 25 -5.56 1.51 8.91
CA ILE A 25 -6.35 2.44 9.69
C ILE A 25 -7.35 3.09 8.74
N THR A 26 -8.61 3.18 9.17
CA THR A 26 -9.62 4.02 8.53
C THR A 26 -10.02 5.13 9.50
N LEU A 27 -9.87 6.38 9.08
CA LEU A 27 -10.32 7.55 9.84
C LEU A 27 -11.55 8.14 9.17
N THR A 28 -12.63 8.32 9.91
CA THR A 28 -13.87 8.93 9.41
C THR A 28 -14.29 10.12 10.27
N TYR A 29 -15.07 10.99 9.67
CA TYR A 29 -15.78 12.08 10.34
C TYR A 29 -17.22 11.68 10.65
N ARG A 30 -17.83 12.26 11.67
CA ARG A 30 -19.30 12.21 11.84
C ARG A 30 -19.95 13.20 10.88
N GLU A 31 -19.44 14.42 10.86
CA GLU A 31 -19.80 15.48 9.92
C GLU A 31 -19.56 15.05 8.45
N ASN A 32 -20.34 15.62 7.53
CA ASN A 32 -20.15 15.44 6.09
C ASN A 32 -19.05 16.36 5.55
N VAL A 33 -17.78 16.04 5.83
CA VAL A 33 -16.64 16.87 5.41
C VAL A 33 -16.40 16.75 3.91
N LEU A 34 -16.72 17.80 3.14
CA LEU A 34 -16.49 17.86 1.69
C LEU A 34 -15.19 18.58 1.30
N ASP A 35 -14.62 19.37 2.23
CA ASP A 35 -13.35 20.08 2.03
C ASP A 35 -12.16 19.12 2.14
N LYS A 36 -11.48 18.90 1.02
CA LYS A 36 -10.28 18.04 0.97
C LYS A 36 -9.05 18.69 1.64
N GLU A 37 -9.00 20.02 1.73
CA GLU A 37 -7.93 20.69 2.46
C GLU A 37 -8.09 20.53 3.97
N ARG A 38 -9.32 20.48 4.48
CA ARG A 38 -9.59 20.14 5.88
C ARG A 38 -9.04 18.77 6.26
N ILE A 39 -9.33 17.73 5.47
CA ILE A 39 -8.81 16.38 5.77
C ILE A 39 -7.28 16.32 5.72
N LYS A 40 -6.65 17.10 4.83
CA LYS A 40 -5.20 17.23 4.80
C LYS A 40 -4.67 17.89 6.08
N ARG A 41 -5.25 19.01 6.51
CA ARG A 41 -4.86 19.73 7.74
C ARG A 41 -5.02 18.85 8.99
N ASP A 42 -6.16 18.17 9.10
CA ASP A 42 -6.45 17.28 10.23
C ASP A 42 -5.46 16.10 10.25
N PHE A 43 -5.22 15.48 9.11
CA PHE A 43 -4.25 14.40 9.01
C PHE A 43 -2.82 14.85 9.31
N ASP A 44 -2.42 16.04 8.87
CA ASP A 44 -1.12 16.64 9.20
C ASP A 44 -0.97 16.86 10.71
N SER A 45 -2.03 17.30 11.40
CA SER A 45 -2.04 17.41 12.86
C SER A 45 -1.94 16.05 13.54
N LEU A 46 -2.72 15.06 13.11
CA LEU A 46 -2.69 13.70 13.66
C LEU A 46 -1.31 13.05 13.52
N ARG A 47 -0.72 13.05 12.31
CA ARG A 47 0.59 12.41 12.09
C ARG A 47 1.71 13.08 12.89
N ARG A 48 1.61 14.40 13.17
CA ARG A 48 2.56 15.12 14.02
C ARG A 48 2.44 14.67 15.48
N LEU A 49 1.22 14.46 15.97
CA LEU A 49 0.98 13.92 17.32
C LEU A 49 1.51 12.48 17.43
N LEU A 50 1.19 11.63 16.44
CA LEU A 50 1.67 10.24 16.42
C LEU A 50 3.20 10.18 16.32
N GLY A 51 3.82 11.03 15.50
CA GLY A 51 5.28 11.09 15.36
C GLY A 51 6.03 11.51 16.62
N ARG A 52 5.36 12.09 17.64
CA ARG A 52 5.96 12.39 18.94
C ARG A 52 6.04 11.18 19.87
N ILE A 53 5.22 10.15 19.64
CA ILE A 53 5.10 9.00 20.55
C ILE A 53 5.57 7.69 19.92
N GLN A 54 5.71 7.64 18.59
CA GLN A 54 6.16 6.44 17.88
C GLN A 54 6.75 6.80 16.52
N ASN A 55 7.59 5.91 15.98
CA ASN A 55 8.01 5.99 14.59
C ASN A 55 6.83 5.66 13.65
N PHE A 56 6.09 6.69 13.23
CA PHE A 56 4.87 6.54 12.44
C PHE A 56 5.17 6.60 10.93
N GLN A 57 5.47 5.44 10.33
CA GLN A 57 5.55 5.29 8.87
C GLN A 57 4.18 4.97 8.27
N TYR A 58 3.79 5.71 7.23
CA TYR A 58 2.46 5.59 6.63
C TYR A 58 2.44 5.77 5.11
N VAL A 59 1.41 5.21 4.50
CA VAL A 59 0.89 5.58 3.17
C VAL A 59 -0.63 5.80 3.32
N ALA A 60 -1.10 7.01 3.04
CA ALA A 60 -2.46 7.46 3.27
C ALA A 60 -3.15 7.85 1.96
N VAL A 61 -4.39 7.42 1.78
CA VAL A 61 -5.22 7.68 0.60
C VAL A 61 -6.56 8.25 1.05
N PRO A 62 -6.87 9.52 0.72
CA PRO A 62 -8.21 10.07 0.92
C PRO A 62 -9.21 9.42 -0.06
N GLU A 63 -10.39 9.06 0.42
CA GLU A 63 -11.50 8.51 -0.38
C GLU A 63 -12.82 9.22 -0.06
N ARG A 64 -13.72 9.33 -1.04
CA ARG A 64 -15.10 9.74 -0.76
C ARG A 64 -15.96 8.55 -0.36
N GLN A 65 -16.67 8.73 0.73
CA GLN A 65 -17.74 7.82 1.14
C GLN A 65 -18.96 7.98 0.21
N LYS A 66 -19.86 7.00 0.21
CA LYS A 66 -21.13 7.06 -0.53
C LYS A 66 -21.97 8.33 -0.23
N ARG A 67 -21.83 8.89 0.97
CA ARG A 67 -22.49 10.13 1.40
C ARG A 67 -21.80 11.43 0.94
N GLY A 68 -20.69 11.34 0.21
CA GLY A 68 -19.88 12.47 -0.24
C GLY A 68 -18.75 12.88 0.70
N ALA A 69 -18.83 12.56 2.00
CA ALA A 69 -17.79 12.88 2.98
C ALA A 69 -16.44 12.26 2.62
N TRP A 70 -15.36 13.01 2.77
CA TRP A 70 -14.00 12.47 2.72
C TRP A 70 -13.68 11.65 3.97
N HIS A 71 -12.94 10.57 3.78
CA HIS A 71 -12.33 9.78 4.85
C HIS A 71 -10.92 9.32 4.43
N LEU A 72 -10.15 8.74 5.35
CA LEU A 72 -8.78 8.31 5.06
C LEU A 72 -8.59 6.82 5.27
N HIS A 73 -7.95 6.18 4.28
CA HIS A 73 -7.36 4.85 4.41
C HIS A 73 -5.84 4.96 4.53
N ILE A 74 -5.27 4.40 5.59
CA ILE A 74 -3.85 4.54 5.92
C ILE A 74 -3.25 3.15 6.15
N ALA A 75 -2.26 2.79 5.33
CA ALA A 75 -1.43 1.61 5.54
C ALA A 75 -0.25 1.98 6.43
N VAL A 76 -0.02 1.17 7.47
CA VAL A 76 1.04 1.36 8.47
C VAL A 76 1.71 0.03 8.80
N LYS A 77 2.91 0.09 9.40
CA LYS A 77 3.61 -1.07 9.97
C LYS A 77 3.51 -1.06 11.49
N GLY A 78 3.25 -2.23 12.07
CA GLY A 78 3.32 -2.46 13.50
C GLY A 78 2.00 -2.14 14.22
N ARG A 79 1.90 -2.66 15.45
CA ARG A 79 0.67 -2.60 16.25
C ARG A 79 0.26 -1.17 16.56
N GLN A 80 -0.99 -0.85 16.27
CA GLN A 80 -1.58 0.46 16.57
C GLN A 80 -2.40 0.35 17.85
N ASN A 81 -2.09 1.19 18.85
CA ASN A 81 -2.92 1.30 20.04
C ASN A 81 -4.18 2.09 19.70
N TYR A 82 -5.32 1.39 19.57
CA TYR A 82 -6.57 2.00 19.12
C TYR A 82 -7.06 3.12 20.06
N ARG A 83 -6.85 2.98 21.38
CA ARG A 83 -7.29 3.98 22.37
C ARG A 83 -6.53 5.28 22.18
N VAL A 84 -5.21 5.18 22.06
CA VAL A 84 -4.33 6.34 21.81
C VAL A 84 -4.66 6.99 20.46
N LEU A 85 -4.78 6.19 19.41
CA LEU A 85 -5.09 6.69 18.07
C LEU A 85 -6.46 7.40 18.02
N ARG A 86 -7.48 6.82 18.67
CA ARG A 86 -8.82 7.42 18.76
C ARG A 86 -8.81 8.72 19.56
N ALA A 87 -8.15 8.74 20.73
CA ALA A 87 -8.04 9.95 21.55
C ALA A 87 -7.32 11.08 20.79
N MET A 88 -6.22 10.77 20.08
CA MET A 88 -5.52 11.75 19.25
C MET A 88 -6.36 12.22 18.07
N TRP A 89 -7.15 11.33 17.45
CA TRP A 89 -8.05 11.72 16.36
C TRP A 89 -9.14 12.66 16.83
N LEU A 90 -9.83 12.34 17.92
CA LEU A 90 -10.88 13.18 18.52
C LEU A 90 -10.32 14.54 18.98
N ARG A 91 -9.10 14.58 19.51
CA ARG A 91 -8.40 15.83 19.81
C ARG A 91 -8.22 16.73 18.57
N VAL A 92 -8.08 16.15 17.38
CA VAL A 92 -7.92 16.90 16.13
C VAL A 92 -9.27 17.34 15.57
N VAL A 93 -10.26 16.45 15.51
CA VAL A 93 -11.53 16.72 14.78
C VAL A 93 -12.69 17.19 15.65
N GLY A 94 -12.49 17.20 16.97
CA GLY A 94 -13.51 17.50 17.97
C GLY A 94 -14.14 16.25 18.57
N GLU A 95 -14.50 16.34 19.85
CA GLU A 95 -15.18 15.27 20.57
C GLU A 95 -16.49 14.89 19.87
N GLY A 96 -16.73 13.59 19.72
CA GLY A 96 -17.91 13.05 19.02
C GLY A 96 -17.91 13.19 17.49
N ASN A 97 -16.89 13.81 16.88
CA ASN A 97 -16.86 14.06 15.43
C ASN A 97 -15.98 13.08 14.63
N GLY A 98 -15.35 12.09 15.26
CA GLY A 98 -14.42 11.18 14.59
C GLY A 98 -14.58 9.71 14.98
N ASN A 99 -14.33 8.79 14.03
CA ASN A 99 -14.12 7.38 14.33
C ASN A 99 -12.80 6.87 13.74
N VAL A 100 -12.26 5.83 14.39
CA VAL A 100 -11.03 5.15 13.99
C VAL A 100 -11.29 3.65 13.98
N ASP A 101 -11.06 3.02 12.83
CA ASP A 101 -11.09 1.57 12.69
C ASP A 101 -9.70 1.06 12.34
N VAL A 102 -9.16 0.11 13.13
CA VAL A 102 -7.88 -0.54 12.84
C VAL A 102 -8.15 -1.98 12.46
N ARG A 103 -7.77 -2.36 11.24
CA ARG A 103 -7.89 -3.73 10.73
C ARG A 103 -6.51 -4.34 10.53
N ASN A 104 -6.41 -5.61 10.89
CA ASN A 104 -5.34 -6.49 10.42
C ASN A 104 -5.98 -7.49 9.44
N PRO A 105 -6.12 -7.12 8.15
CA PRO A 105 -6.83 -7.94 7.18
C PRO A 105 -6.12 -9.26 6.87
N ASN A 106 -4.84 -9.42 7.24
CA ASN A 106 -4.07 -10.63 6.97
C ASN A 106 -3.14 -10.97 8.14
N ARG A 107 -3.53 -11.94 8.97
CA ARG A 107 -2.73 -12.38 10.12
C ARG A 107 -1.45 -13.12 9.72
N GLU A 108 -1.44 -13.75 8.54
CA GLU A 108 -0.27 -14.44 7.99
C GLU A 108 0.72 -13.45 7.38
N VAL A 109 2.01 -13.57 7.76
CA VAL A 109 3.09 -12.69 7.28
C VAL A 109 3.18 -12.69 5.75
N GLY A 110 3.06 -13.85 5.10
CA GLY A 110 3.12 -13.97 3.64
C GLY A 110 2.00 -13.26 2.88
N LEU A 111 0.93 -12.86 3.57
CA LEU A 111 -0.22 -12.19 2.97
C LEU A 111 -0.20 -10.66 3.17
N ARG A 112 0.85 -10.10 3.78
CA ARG A 112 1.02 -8.64 3.97
C ARG A 112 1.00 -7.87 2.63
N HIS A 113 1.46 -8.48 1.54
CA HIS A 113 1.36 -7.91 0.18
C HIS A 113 -0.08 -7.58 -0.25
N LYS A 114 -1.10 -8.25 0.33
CA LYS A 114 -2.52 -7.95 0.06
C LYS A 114 -2.94 -6.59 0.61
N ILE A 115 -2.27 -6.03 1.62
CA ILE A 115 -2.55 -4.67 2.10
C ILE A 115 -2.20 -3.63 1.04
N ALA A 116 -1.06 -3.79 0.37
CA ALA A 116 -0.68 -2.95 -0.77
C ALA A 116 -1.74 -3.01 -1.89
N THR A 117 -2.31 -4.19 -2.16
CA THR A 117 -3.45 -4.35 -3.09
C THR A 117 -4.70 -3.62 -2.60
N TYR A 118 -5.05 -3.81 -1.34
CA TYR A 118 -6.26 -3.24 -0.75
C TYR A 118 -6.21 -1.70 -0.74
N ILE A 119 -5.10 -1.09 -0.34
CA ILE A 119 -4.98 0.37 -0.38
C ILE A 119 -4.94 0.91 -1.82
N GLY A 120 -4.36 0.16 -2.75
CA GLY A 120 -4.33 0.51 -4.16
C GLY A 120 -5.73 0.56 -4.80
N LYS A 121 -6.71 -0.17 -4.26
CA LYS A 121 -8.12 -0.10 -4.67
C LYS A 121 -8.69 1.31 -4.49
N TYR A 122 -8.30 1.98 -3.41
CA TYR A 122 -8.80 3.32 -3.07
C TYR A 122 -8.25 4.41 -3.99
N ILE A 123 -7.05 4.22 -4.57
CA ILE A 123 -6.55 5.14 -5.59
C ILE A 123 -7.42 5.13 -6.86
N VAL A 124 -7.89 3.94 -7.25
CA VAL A 124 -8.69 3.78 -8.47
C VAL A 124 -10.11 4.28 -8.27
N LYS A 125 -10.71 4.02 -7.11
CA LYS A 125 -12.08 4.46 -6.81
C LYS A 125 -12.26 5.98 -6.88
N ASN A 126 -11.27 6.75 -6.44
CA ASN A 126 -11.36 8.22 -6.43
C ASN A 126 -10.80 8.84 -7.71
N PHE A 127 -10.64 8.07 -8.79
CA PHE A 127 -9.93 8.55 -9.97
C PHE A 127 -10.57 9.80 -10.58
N ASP A 128 -11.90 9.79 -10.73
CA ASP A 128 -12.67 10.87 -11.35
C ASP A 128 -12.92 12.05 -10.40
N GLU A 129 -12.62 11.88 -9.10
CA GLU A 129 -12.92 12.86 -8.06
C GLU A 129 -11.77 13.82 -7.78
N HIS A 130 -10.62 13.60 -8.41
CA HIS A 130 -9.43 14.42 -8.22
C HIS A 130 -9.24 15.43 -9.36
N LYS A 131 -8.96 16.67 -8.97
CA LYS A 131 -8.58 17.70 -9.94
C LYS A 131 -7.25 17.31 -10.62
N LEU A 132 -7.06 17.79 -11.85
CA LEU A 132 -5.77 17.67 -12.54
C LEU A 132 -4.67 18.26 -11.65
N ASN A 133 -3.54 17.54 -11.50
CA ASN A 133 -2.40 17.87 -10.62
C ASN A 133 -2.61 17.73 -9.10
N GLU A 134 -3.76 17.24 -8.64
CA GLU A 134 -3.98 17.02 -7.21
C GLU A 134 -3.27 15.76 -6.68
N LYS A 135 -2.70 15.85 -5.47
CA LYS A 135 -2.11 14.68 -4.79
C LYS A 135 -3.20 13.68 -4.43
N ARG A 136 -3.02 12.44 -4.91
CA ARG A 136 -3.94 11.30 -4.74
C ARG A 136 -3.66 10.49 -3.47
N TYR A 137 -2.45 10.64 -2.93
CA TYR A 137 -2.03 9.99 -1.71
C TYR A 137 -0.96 10.83 -1.00
N TRP A 138 -0.75 10.54 0.27
CA TRP A 138 0.34 11.08 1.09
C TRP A 138 1.15 9.92 1.66
N ALA A 139 2.45 10.10 1.84
CA ALA A 139 3.30 9.07 2.41
C ALA A 139 4.39 9.72 3.26
N SER A 140 4.94 8.97 4.21
CA SER A 140 6.10 9.42 4.98
C SER A 140 7.27 9.78 4.05
N ARG A 141 8.01 10.83 4.41
CA ARG A 141 9.25 11.19 3.72
C ARG A 141 10.32 10.13 4.01
N GLY A 142 11.23 9.92 3.06
CA GLY A 142 12.36 9.00 3.23
C GLY A 142 12.04 7.52 3.09
N ILE A 143 10.80 7.14 2.69
CA ILE A 143 10.52 5.76 2.30
C ILE A 143 11.35 5.44 1.05
N LYS A 144 12.38 4.61 1.21
CA LYS A 144 13.21 4.09 0.13
C LYS A 144 12.45 2.98 -0.58
N VAL A 145 11.98 3.26 -1.78
CA VAL A 145 11.39 2.26 -2.66
C VAL A 145 12.53 1.65 -3.47
N PRO A 146 12.70 0.31 -3.51
CA PRO A 146 13.70 -0.33 -4.36
C PRO A 146 13.46 0.05 -5.82
N GLU A 147 14.54 0.36 -6.54
CA GLU A 147 14.47 0.53 -7.98
C GLU A 147 14.33 -0.85 -8.64
N ALA A 148 13.70 -0.87 -9.82
CA ALA A 148 13.60 -2.10 -10.58
C ALA A 148 14.96 -2.37 -11.22
N GLU A 149 15.53 -3.53 -10.92
CA GLU A 149 16.78 -4.00 -11.51
C GLU A 149 16.46 -5.08 -12.53
N THR A 150 17.03 -4.95 -13.72
CA THR A 150 16.99 -6.02 -14.72
C THR A 150 18.12 -7.00 -14.39
N ILE A 151 17.76 -8.25 -14.12
CA ILE A 151 18.72 -9.32 -13.87
C ILE A 151 19.36 -9.79 -15.19
N VAL A 152 18.54 -10.03 -16.21
CA VAL A 152 18.99 -10.54 -17.49
C VAL A 152 18.00 -10.20 -18.61
N HIS A 153 18.51 -10.13 -19.83
CA HIS A 153 17.73 -10.19 -21.07
C HIS A 153 18.16 -11.44 -21.84
N PHE A 154 17.19 -12.25 -22.25
CA PHE A 154 17.41 -13.42 -23.09
C PHE A 154 16.35 -13.47 -24.18
N LEU A 155 16.66 -14.21 -25.23
CA LEU A 155 15.76 -14.50 -26.34
C LEU A 155 15.81 -16.00 -26.54
N GLU A 156 14.64 -16.61 -26.67
CA GLU A 156 14.47 -18.03 -26.93
C GLU A 156 13.45 -18.16 -28.06
N ASP A 157 13.66 -19.14 -28.93
CA ASP A 157 12.79 -19.35 -30.11
C ASP A 157 11.44 -19.98 -29.72
N GLU A 158 11.43 -20.77 -28.65
CA GLU A 158 10.26 -21.48 -28.15
C GLU A 158 9.83 -20.99 -26.76
N ALA A 159 8.51 -20.96 -26.53
CA ALA A 159 7.94 -20.47 -25.28
C ALA A 159 8.38 -21.30 -24.05
N HIS A 160 8.49 -22.62 -24.22
CA HIS A 160 8.99 -23.51 -23.16
C HIS A 160 10.41 -23.10 -22.71
N ASP A 161 11.29 -22.83 -23.67
CA ASP A 161 12.68 -22.50 -23.38
C ASP A 161 12.78 -21.12 -22.73
N ALA A 162 11.97 -20.15 -23.18
CA ALA A 162 11.86 -18.84 -22.52
C ALA A 162 11.40 -18.95 -21.06
N ILE A 163 10.45 -19.85 -20.76
CA ILE A 163 9.97 -20.08 -19.40
C ILE A 163 11.06 -20.74 -18.54
N VAL A 164 11.77 -21.74 -19.07
CA VAL A 164 12.90 -22.39 -18.37
C VAL A 164 14.00 -21.38 -18.08
N ALA A 165 14.38 -20.56 -19.06
CA ALA A 165 15.35 -19.48 -18.90
C ALA A 165 14.93 -18.48 -17.81
N ALA A 166 13.65 -18.11 -17.75
CA ALA A 166 13.12 -17.24 -16.71
C ALA A 166 13.25 -17.85 -15.29
N TYR A 167 12.98 -19.14 -15.14
CA TYR A 167 13.16 -19.84 -13.85
C TYR A 167 14.62 -19.95 -13.45
N ASN A 168 15.51 -20.32 -14.39
CA ASN A 168 16.94 -20.44 -14.13
C ASN A 168 17.51 -19.08 -13.68
N SER A 169 17.18 -18.02 -14.42
CA SER A 169 17.56 -16.64 -14.10
C SER A 169 17.08 -16.20 -12.72
N ALA A 170 15.86 -16.60 -12.33
CA ALA A 170 15.37 -16.36 -10.98
C ALA A 170 16.23 -17.11 -9.95
N THR A 171 16.45 -18.42 -10.11
CA THR A 171 17.22 -19.22 -9.14
C THR A 171 18.68 -18.79 -8.98
N GLU A 172 19.31 -18.27 -10.05
CA GLU A 172 20.68 -17.73 -10.01
C GLU A 172 20.83 -16.55 -9.05
N THR A 173 19.73 -15.82 -8.77
CA THR A 173 19.71 -14.74 -7.78
C THR A 173 19.66 -15.25 -6.33
N GLY A 174 19.58 -16.57 -6.12
CA GLY A 174 19.53 -17.20 -4.80
C GLY A 174 18.16 -17.15 -4.12
N VAL A 175 17.10 -16.80 -4.85
CA VAL A 175 15.71 -16.84 -4.35
C VAL A 175 15.17 -18.27 -4.32
N SER A 176 14.32 -18.57 -3.33
CA SER A 176 13.60 -19.84 -3.29
C SER A 176 12.37 -19.78 -4.21
N LEU A 177 12.13 -20.88 -4.93
CA LEU A 177 10.89 -21.10 -5.67
C LEU A 177 9.80 -21.75 -4.80
N GLU A 178 10.03 -21.99 -3.52
CA GLU A 178 9.00 -22.57 -2.64
C GLU A 178 7.78 -21.63 -2.53
N GLY A 179 6.63 -22.11 -2.99
CA GLY A 179 5.37 -21.36 -2.97
C GLY A 179 5.35 -20.13 -3.88
N HIS A 180 6.25 -20.05 -4.87
CA HIS A 180 6.18 -19.01 -5.90
C HIS A 180 4.86 -19.07 -6.66
N GLN A 181 4.46 -17.94 -7.24
CA GLN A 181 3.31 -17.84 -8.13
C GLN A 181 3.82 -17.65 -9.56
N TYR A 182 3.09 -18.18 -10.51
CA TYR A 182 3.37 -17.95 -11.93
C TYR A 182 2.06 -17.88 -12.70
N TYR A 183 2.15 -17.38 -13.91
CA TYR A 183 1.06 -17.35 -14.87
C TYR A 183 1.64 -17.34 -16.28
N TRP A 184 1.05 -18.16 -17.14
CA TRP A 184 1.37 -18.28 -18.55
C TRP A 184 0.09 -18.07 -19.35
N ASN A 185 0.19 -17.29 -20.42
CA ASN A 185 -0.87 -17.15 -21.41
C ASN A 185 -0.24 -17.25 -22.80
N GLU A 186 -0.54 -18.36 -23.48
CA GLU A 186 -0.02 -18.68 -24.80
C GLU A 186 -0.56 -17.73 -25.87
N ASP A 187 -1.88 -17.53 -25.92
CA ASP A 187 -2.54 -16.65 -26.89
C ASP A 187 -2.01 -15.21 -26.84
N ALA A 188 -1.68 -14.72 -25.65
CA ALA A 188 -1.17 -13.37 -25.43
C ALA A 188 0.37 -13.30 -25.39
N GLY A 189 1.06 -14.43 -25.45
CA GLY A 189 2.52 -14.51 -25.51
C GLY A 189 3.25 -13.93 -24.29
N TYR A 190 2.70 -14.09 -23.08
CA TYR A 190 3.40 -13.60 -21.87
C TYR A 190 3.40 -14.58 -20.72
N PHE A 191 4.55 -14.63 -20.07
CA PHE A 191 4.81 -15.35 -18.83
C PHE A 191 5.19 -14.36 -17.73
N TRP A 192 4.73 -14.59 -16.51
CA TRP A 192 5.29 -13.92 -15.33
C TRP A 192 5.36 -14.88 -14.15
N LEU A 193 6.37 -14.66 -13.30
CA LEU A 193 6.51 -15.33 -12.02
C LEU A 193 6.77 -14.32 -10.90
N ALA A 194 6.40 -14.69 -9.68
CA ALA A 194 6.67 -13.93 -8.46
C ALA A 194 7.07 -14.89 -7.33
N THR A 195 8.26 -14.68 -6.78
CA THR A 195 8.75 -15.39 -5.60
C THR A 195 8.14 -14.82 -4.31
N ARG A 196 8.10 -15.63 -3.24
CA ARG A 196 7.65 -15.15 -1.93
C ARG A 196 8.79 -14.41 -1.22
N GLU A 197 8.43 -13.49 -0.31
CA GLU A 197 9.40 -12.91 0.63
C GLU A 197 10.13 -14.04 1.38
N ARG A 198 11.47 -13.96 1.42
CA ARG A 198 12.28 -14.82 2.29
C ARG A 198 11.74 -14.69 3.71
N ARG A 199 11.53 -15.81 4.40
CA ARG A 199 11.36 -15.75 5.85
C ARG A 199 12.69 -15.23 6.39
N ASP A 200 12.69 -14.06 7.01
CA ASP A 200 13.86 -13.61 7.76
C ASP A 200 14.21 -14.71 8.76
N THR A 201 15.49 -15.06 8.84
CA THR A 201 16.03 -16.08 9.75
C THR A 201 15.79 -15.74 11.23
N ASP A 202 15.37 -14.51 11.52
CA ASP A 202 14.89 -14.10 12.83
C ASP A 202 13.40 -14.34 12.94
N GLY A 203 13.03 -15.55 13.40
CA GLY A 203 11.66 -15.98 13.70
C GLY A 203 10.98 -15.17 14.81
N LYS A 204 10.78 -13.86 14.62
CA LYS A 204 9.96 -13.02 15.51
C LYS A 204 8.73 -12.52 14.76
N ALA A 205 7.64 -13.24 15.03
CA ALA A 205 6.27 -12.96 14.63
C ALA A 205 5.74 -11.61 15.16
#